data_AF-A0A2P6N6L9-F1
#
_entry.id   AF-A0A2P6N6L9-F1
#
_cell.length_a   1.000
_cell.length_b   1.000
_cell.length_c   1.000
_cell.angle_alpha   90.00
_cell.angle_beta   90.00
_cell.angle_gamma   90.00
#
_symmetry.space_group_name_H-M   'P 1'
#
loop_
_entity.id
_entity.type
_entity.pdbx_description
1 polymer ?
#
loop_
_entity_poly.entity_id
_entity_poly.type
_entity_poly.pdbx_seq_one_letter_code
_entity_poly.pdbx_strand_id
1 'polypeptide(L)'
;MSTPDNNSTAVQSATGSQNESGTHRLQSTWTFWFDKKNKSKNVSYADNLINTISFSTIEDFWRSYVHLVKASVLPKEANIHLFRSGLTPMWETFPKGGCHIKKVRKGDPNLTVLWEELMVALIGEAFEDPDVVGIVLSIRQKEDVISVWNADCCNFSLRPRLNEVLKSVWGAENCGGIEYKTHNASMKDRSTYRTRGNSVDVVAAEKVIAAAENNATEKNGSAEKTEEKKEEEKEQPTAGEKSG
;
A
#
# COMPACT_ATOMS: atom_id res chain seq x y z
N MET A 1 -23.09 -14.80 49.52
CA MET A 1 -24.06 -15.27 48.52
C MET A 1 -23.59 -14.74 47.18
N SER A 2 -23.25 -15.68 46.30
CA SER A 2 -22.41 -15.51 45.13
C SER A 2 -23.15 -14.92 43.94
N THR A 3 -22.43 -14.16 43.11
CA THR A 3 -22.84 -13.78 41.75
C THR A 3 -22.89 -15.03 40.85
N PRO A 4 -23.77 -15.07 39.84
CA PRO A 4 -23.61 -15.99 38.74
C PRO A 4 -22.96 -15.28 37.54
N ASP A 5 -21.77 -15.74 37.18
CA ASP A 5 -21.23 -15.70 35.82
C ASP A 5 -21.97 -16.74 34.97
N ASN A 6 -22.36 -16.41 33.73
CA ASN A 6 -22.34 -17.42 32.65
C ASN A 6 -22.36 -16.81 31.24
N ASN A 7 -21.16 -16.68 30.68
CA ASN A 7 -20.74 -17.23 29.38
C ASN A 7 -21.83 -17.40 28.29
N SER A 8 -21.83 -16.50 27.30
CA SER A 8 -22.54 -16.71 26.03
C SER A 8 -21.54 -17.22 24.98
N THR A 9 -21.68 -18.51 24.69
CA THR A 9 -20.92 -19.32 23.72
C THR A 9 -20.91 -18.69 22.33
N ALA A 10 -19.74 -18.20 21.90
CA ALA A 10 -19.49 -17.92 20.50
C ALA A 10 -19.30 -19.24 19.74
N VAL A 11 -20.20 -19.51 18.80
CA VAL A 11 -20.14 -20.62 17.85
C VAL A 11 -18.93 -20.41 16.94
N GLN A 12 -17.89 -21.22 17.12
CA GLN A 12 -16.79 -21.31 16.16
C GLN A 12 -17.18 -22.31 15.07
N SER A 13 -17.46 -21.81 13.88
CA SER A 13 -17.63 -22.61 12.67
C SER A 13 -16.88 -21.96 11.52
N ALA A 14 -15.73 -22.55 11.15
CA ALA A 14 -15.22 -22.76 9.79
C ALA A 14 -13.68 -22.77 9.82
N THR A 15 -13.14 -23.99 9.93
CA THR A 15 -11.75 -24.33 9.66
C THR A 15 -11.38 -24.01 8.22
N GLY A 16 -10.73 -22.87 8.01
CA GLY A 16 -9.89 -22.62 6.83
C GLY A 16 -8.50 -23.22 7.06
N SER A 17 -8.01 -23.96 6.07
CA SER A 17 -6.66 -24.57 6.02
C SER A 17 -5.58 -23.61 6.54
N GLN A 18 -5.11 -23.85 7.76
CA GLN A 18 -3.94 -23.17 8.32
C GLN A 18 -2.72 -23.65 7.53
N ASN A 19 -2.15 -22.78 6.70
CA ASN A 19 -0.80 -22.98 6.21
C ASN A 19 0.16 -22.83 7.40
N GLU A 20 0.99 -23.84 7.65
CA GLU A 20 2.01 -23.91 8.72
C GLU A 20 3.20 -22.94 8.50
N SER A 21 2.93 -21.73 8.05
CA SER A 21 3.85 -20.59 8.07
C SER A 21 3.00 -19.38 8.46
N GLY A 22 3.09 -18.93 9.71
CA GLY A 22 2.23 -17.91 10.35
C GLY A 22 2.28 -16.50 9.74
N THR A 23 2.04 -16.40 8.43
CA THR A 23 1.92 -15.16 7.65
C THR A 23 0.66 -15.22 6.80
N HIS A 24 -0.02 -14.08 6.68
CA HIS A 24 -1.27 -13.98 5.94
C HIS A 24 -1.00 -13.39 4.56
N ARG A 25 -1.12 -14.22 3.51
CA ARG A 25 -0.92 -13.79 2.13
C ARG A 25 -2.02 -12.84 1.68
N LEU A 26 -1.62 -11.76 1.01
CA LEU A 26 -2.52 -10.89 0.27
C LEU A 26 -2.88 -11.53 -1.07
N GLN A 27 -4.06 -11.18 -1.60
CA GLN A 27 -4.47 -11.59 -2.95
C GLN A 27 -3.51 -11.05 -4.03
N SER A 28 -2.98 -9.85 -3.80
CA SER A 28 -2.12 -9.14 -4.73
C SER A 28 -0.88 -8.62 -4.01
N THR A 29 0.23 -8.56 -4.74
CA THR A 29 1.42 -7.85 -4.28
C THR A 29 1.21 -6.35 -4.50
N TRP A 30 1.57 -5.54 -3.52
CA TRP A 30 1.46 -4.08 -3.56
C TRP A 30 2.81 -3.43 -3.34
N THR A 31 2.94 -2.20 -3.84
CA THR A 31 4.18 -1.45 -3.83
C THR A 31 3.93 -0.01 -3.38
N PHE A 32 4.68 0.42 -2.37
CA PHE A 32 4.77 1.83 -1.98
C PHE A 32 5.73 2.59 -2.90
N TRP A 33 5.30 3.77 -3.33
CA TRP A 33 6.12 4.72 -4.07
C TRP A 33 6.10 6.10 -3.41
N PHE A 34 7.20 6.84 -3.59
CA PHE A 34 7.36 8.20 -3.10
C PHE A 34 8.05 9.07 -4.14
N ASP A 35 7.78 10.37 -4.10
CA ASP A 35 8.44 11.34 -4.98
C ASP A 35 9.79 11.76 -4.40
N LYS A 36 10.87 11.47 -5.13
CA LYS A 36 12.24 11.96 -4.93
C LYS A 36 12.29 13.47 -5.12
N LYS A 37 12.99 14.13 -4.20
CA LYS A 37 13.42 15.51 -4.39
C LYS A 37 14.54 15.57 -5.42
N ASN A 38 14.26 16.10 -6.61
CA ASN A 38 15.29 16.58 -7.53
C ASN A 38 15.27 18.12 -7.58
N LYS A 39 16.43 18.72 -7.29
CA LYS A 39 16.64 20.19 -7.40
C LYS A 39 16.77 20.64 -8.86
N SER A 40 16.98 19.70 -9.79
CA SER A 40 17.15 19.98 -11.22
C SER A 40 15.79 20.04 -11.92
N LYS A 41 15.59 21.10 -12.72
CA LYS A 41 14.37 21.30 -13.51
C LYS A 41 14.27 20.37 -14.74
N ASN A 42 15.32 19.60 -15.04
CA ASN A 42 15.45 18.76 -16.25
C ASN A 42 15.27 17.26 -15.99
N VAL A 43 14.70 16.85 -14.86
CA VAL A 43 14.52 15.43 -14.53
C VAL A 43 13.09 15.01 -14.82
N SER A 44 12.90 13.89 -15.51
CA SER A 44 11.57 13.40 -15.86
C SER A 44 10.80 13.00 -14.60
N TYR A 45 9.46 13.02 -14.64
CA TYR A 45 8.64 12.61 -13.50
C TYR A 45 8.92 11.16 -13.09
N ALA A 46 9.13 10.27 -14.07
CA ALA A 46 9.48 8.88 -13.85
C ALA A 46 10.76 8.74 -13.02
N ASP A 47 11.78 9.56 -13.29
CA ASP A 47 13.04 9.56 -12.55
C ASP A 47 12.91 10.12 -11.12
N ASN A 48 11.80 10.81 -10.83
CA ASN A 48 11.46 11.28 -9.49
C ASN A 48 10.64 10.25 -8.72
N LEU A 49 10.17 9.14 -9.29
CA LEU A 49 9.46 8.11 -8.54
C LEU A 49 10.45 7.11 -7.96
N ILE A 50 10.46 6.95 -6.65
CA ILE A 50 11.20 5.89 -5.97
C ILE A 50 10.21 4.80 -5.60
N ASN A 51 10.39 3.62 -6.17
CA ASN A 51 9.81 2.39 -5.64
C ASN A 51 10.60 2.03 -4.39
N THR A 52 9.93 1.92 -3.26
CA THR A 52 10.64 1.69 -1.99
C THR A 52 10.39 0.30 -1.45
N ILE A 53 9.12 -0.14 -1.37
CA ILE A 53 8.78 -1.38 -0.68
C ILE A 53 7.67 -2.11 -1.39
N SER A 54 7.92 -3.35 -1.77
CA SER A 54 6.90 -4.28 -2.26
C SER A 54 6.61 -5.37 -1.24
N PHE A 55 5.34 -5.69 -1.04
CA PHE A 55 4.90 -6.67 -0.04
C PHE A 55 3.74 -7.51 -0.58
N SER A 56 3.68 -8.77 -0.15
CA SER A 56 2.66 -9.76 -0.55
C SER A 56 1.99 -10.44 0.63
N THR A 57 2.26 -9.97 1.85
CA THR A 57 1.65 -10.44 3.11
C THR A 57 1.18 -9.27 3.96
N ILE A 58 0.20 -9.52 4.83
CA ILE A 58 -0.32 -8.52 5.78
C ILE A 58 0.78 -8.10 6.77
N GLU A 59 1.62 -9.03 7.20
CA GLU A 59 2.71 -8.74 8.11
C GLU A 59 3.76 -7.85 7.46
N ASP A 60 4.13 -8.12 6.20
CA ASP A 60 5.07 -7.27 5.46
C ASP A 60 4.47 -5.88 5.19
N PHE A 61 3.15 -5.77 4.96
CA PHE A 61 2.47 -4.48 4.91
C PHE A 61 2.65 -3.69 6.21
N TRP A 62 2.31 -4.27 7.36
CA TRP A 62 2.40 -3.57 8.64
C TRP A 62 3.86 -3.24 9.02
N ARG A 63 4.81 -4.16 8.75
CA ARG A 63 6.25 -3.88 8.91
C ARG A 63 6.70 -2.70 8.07
N SER A 64 6.20 -2.58 6.84
CA SER A 64 6.48 -1.43 5.97
C SER A 64 5.84 -0.17 6.53
N TYR A 65 4.58 -0.26 6.94
CA TYR A 65 3.77 0.85 7.40
C TYR A 65 4.33 1.55 8.65
N VAL A 66 4.78 0.78 9.66
CA VAL A 66 5.28 1.36 10.93
C VAL A 66 6.53 2.24 10.75
N HIS A 67 7.26 2.07 9.65
CA HIS A 67 8.41 2.89 9.31
C HIS A 67 8.05 4.11 8.45
N LEU A 68 6.79 4.19 7.97
CA LEU A 68 6.32 5.34 7.20
C LEU A 68 6.05 6.55 8.10
N VAL A 69 6.32 7.72 7.56
CA VAL A 69 5.89 8.98 8.17
C VAL A 69 4.37 9.11 8.02
N LYS A 70 3.68 9.35 9.15
CA LYS A 70 2.22 9.48 9.17
C LYS A 70 1.76 10.60 8.23
N ALA A 71 0.61 10.40 7.59
CA ALA A 71 0.02 11.35 6.64
C ALA A 71 -0.06 12.80 7.16
N SER A 72 -0.45 12.99 8.43
CA SER A 72 -0.63 14.30 9.07
C SER A 72 0.67 15.08 9.30
N VAL A 73 1.83 14.42 9.32
CA VAL A 73 3.14 15.06 9.54
C VAL A 73 4.03 15.01 8.30
N LEU A 74 3.47 14.60 7.16
CA LEU A 74 4.19 14.62 5.90
C LEU A 74 4.57 16.05 5.50
N PRO A 75 5.74 16.22 4.88
CA PRO A 75 6.15 17.48 4.29
C PRO A 75 5.12 18.01 3.27
N LYS A 76 5.02 19.33 3.16
CA LYS A 76 4.17 19.95 2.14
C LYS A 76 4.62 19.52 0.75
N GLU A 77 3.64 19.26 -0.13
CA GLU A 77 3.88 18.83 -1.51
C GLU A 77 4.43 17.39 -1.64
N ALA A 78 4.43 16.64 -0.54
CA ALA A 78 4.69 15.20 -0.55
C ALA A 78 3.58 14.40 -1.23
N ASN A 79 3.97 13.28 -1.85
CA ASN A 79 3.07 12.25 -2.35
C ASN A 79 3.45 10.88 -1.80
N ILE A 80 2.45 10.11 -1.38
CA ILE A 80 2.57 8.67 -1.12
C ILE A 80 1.66 7.96 -2.10
N HIS A 81 2.19 6.95 -2.78
CA HIS A 81 1.42 6.11 -3.68
C HIS A 81 1.48 4.67 -3.19
N LEU A 82 0.36 3.95 -3.28
CA LEU A 82 0.30 2.51 -3.04
C LEU A 82 -0.40 1.87 -4.23
N PHE A 83 0.35 1.12 -5.05
CA PHE A 83 -0.12 0.57 -6.33
C PHE A 83 0.10 -0.92 -6.38
N ARG A 84 -0.68 -1.63 -7.19
CA ARG A 84 -0.42 -3.05 -7.48
C ARG A 84 1.00 -3.19 -8.03
N SER A 85 1.69 -4.26 -7.64
CA SER A 85 3.06 -4.52 -8.05
C SER A 85 3.19 -4.60 -9.57
N GLY A 86 4.25 -4.01 -10.12
CA GLY A 86 4.49 -3.92 -11.56
C GLY A 86 3.77 -2.76 -12.25
N LEU A 87 2.92 -2.01 -11.53
CA LEU A 87 2.27 -0.81 -12.04
C LEU A 87 2.98 0.44 -11.51
N THR A 88 3.45 1.28 -12.43
CA THR A 88 4.05 2.58 -12.07
C THR A 88 2.94 3.63 -11.91
N PRO A 89 2.92 4.43 -10.84
CA PRO A 89 1.90 5.44 -10.57
C PRO A 89 2.07 6.68 -11.47
N MET A 90 1.84 6.49 -12.77
CA MET A 90 1.94 7.51 -13.80
C MET A 90 0.64 7.52 -14.60
N TRP A 91 0.10 8.68 -14.90
CA TRP A 91 -1.14 8.73 -15.69
C TRP A 91 -0.90 8.23 -17.13
N GLU A 92 0.34 8.33 -17.63
CA GLU A 92 0.77 7.86 -18.94
C GLU A 92 0.66 6.34 -19.10
N THR A 93 0.75 5.58 -17.99
CA THR A 93 0.54 4.12 -18.01
C THR A 93 -0.94 3.75 -17.98
N PHE A 94 -1.82 4.70 -17.64
CA PHE A 94 -3.27 4.55 -17.61
C PHE A 94 -3.99 5.62 -18.43
N PRO A 95 -3.73 5.76 -19.75
CA PRO A 95 -4.25 6.88 -20.55
C PRO A 95 -5.79 6.90 -20.67
N LYS A 96 -6.43 5.74 -20.47
CA LYS A 96 -7.89 5.58 -20.42
C LYS A 96 -8.44 5.55 -18.99
N GLY A 97 -7.60 5.76 -17.99
CA GLY A 97 -7.93 5.65 -16.58
C GLY A 97 -8.72 6.82 -16.02
N GLY A 98 -9.06 6.68 -14.75
CA GLY A 98 -9.72 7.71 -13.98
C GLY A 98 -9.39 7.60 -12.51
N CYS A 99 -9.91 8.55 -11.75
CA CYS A 99 -9.70 8.60 -10.32
C CYS A 99 -10.91 9.18 -9.59
N HIS A 100 -11.27 8.56 -8.46
CA HIS A 100 -12.10 9.16 -7.43
C HIS A 100 -11.22 10.01 -6.54
N ILE A 101 -11.57 11.28 -6.36
CA ILE A 101 -10.79 12.28 -5.68
C ILE A 101 -11.59 12.77 -4.48
N LYS A 102 -10.97 12.70 -3.30
CA LYS A 102 -11.48 13.31 -2.08
C LYS A 102 -10.52 14.40 -1.63
N LYS A 103 -11.05 15.61 -1.46
CA LYS A 103 -10.33 16.73 -0.87
C LYS A 103 -10.56 16.76 0.63
N VAL A 104 -9.49 16.93 1.38
CA VAL A 104 -9.45 16.99 2.84
C VAL A 104 -8.90 18.35 3.23
N ARG A 105 -9.55 19.01 4.20
CA ARG A 105 -9.13 20.34 4.64
C ARG A 105 -7.77 20.26 5.32
N LYS A 106 -7.03 21.37 5.27
CA LYS A 106 -5.74 21.43 5.96
C LYS A 106 -5.89 21.37 7.48
N GLY A 107 -5.08 20.50 8.09
CA GLY A 107 -5.12 20.26 9.53
C GLY A 107 -6.30 19.41 9.99
N ASP A 108 -7.03 18.77 9.06
CA ASP A 108 -8.08 17.82 9.41
C ASP A 108 -7.48 16.65 10.22
N PRO A 109 -7.95 16.41 11.45
CA PRO A 109 -7.41 15.35 12.30
C PRO A 109 -7.64 13.96 11.72
N ASN A 110 -8.61 13.79 10.82
CA ASN A 110 -8.97 12.51 10.24
C ASN A 110 -8.08 12.12 9.06
N LEU A 111 -7.18 12.99 8.56
CA LEU A 111 -6.38 12.70 7.36
C LEU A 111 -5.62 11.37 7.45
N THR A 112 -4.98 11.10 8.60
CA THR A 112 -4.25 9.84 8.82
C THR A 112 -5.18 8.64 8.82
N VAL A 113 -6.32 8.74 9.51
CA VAL A 113 -7.31 7.66 9.58
C VAL A 113 -7.89 7.35 8.21
N LEU A 114 -8.30 8.38 7.45
CA LEU A 114 -8.84 8.22 6.10
C LEU A 114 -7.86 7.54 5.14
N TRP A 115 -6.57 7.84 5.30
CA TRP A 115 -5.51 7.23 4.50
C TRP A 115 -5.25 5.77 4.91
N GLU A 116 -5.18 5.49 6.22
CA GLU A 116 -5.01 4.14 6.77
C GLU A 116 -6.16 3.21 6.41
N GLU A 117 -7.41 3.65 6.61
CA GLU A 117 -8.61 2.91 6.23
C GLU A 117 -8.64 2.59 4.74
N LEU A 118 -8.22 3.54 3.89
CA LEU A 118 -8.15 3.33 2.46
C LEU A 118 -7.05 2.33 2.08
N MET A 119 -5.87 2.38 2.71
CA MET A 119 -4.80 1.41 2.47
C MET A 119 -5.25 -0.01 2.84
N VAL A 120 -5.89 -0.17 4.01
CA VAL A 120 -6.41 -1.48 4.46
C VAL A 120 -7.51 -1.98 3.53
N ALA A 121 -8.44 -1.13 3.12
CA ALA A 121 -9.49 -1.47 2.16
C ALA A 121 -8.91 -1.89 0.79
N LEU A 122 -7.85 -1.21 0.33
CA LEU A 122 -7.19 -1.52 -0.93
C LEU A 122 -6.50 -2.89 -0.88
N ILE A 123 -5.62 -3.13 0.10
CA ILE A 123 -4.87 -4.40 0.18
C ILE A 123 -5.76 -5.59 0.53
N GLY A 124 -6.88 -5.33 1.23
CA GLY A 124 -7.93 -6.30 1.52
C GLY A 124 -8.87 -6.57 0.34
N GLU A 125 -8.64 -5.97 -0.83
CA GLU A 125 -9.44 -6.14 -2.05
C GLU A 125 -10.92 -5.75 -1.88
N ALA A 126 -11.25 -4.80 -1.00
CA ALA A 126 -12.63 -4.37 -0.72
C ALA A 126 -13.37 -3.79 -1.94
N PHE A 127 -12.63 -3.39 -2.99
CA PHE A 127 -13.18 -2.90 -4.24
C PHE A 127 -13.60 -4.02 -5.21
N GLU A 128 -13.14 -5.25 -4.98
CA GLU A 128 -13.46 -6.45 -5.76
C GLU A 128 -13.30 -6.26 -7.28
N ASP A 129 -12.29 -5.50 -7.69
CA ASP A 129 -12.01 -5.27 -9.11
C ASP A 129 -10.51 -5.02 -9.35
N PRO A 130 -9.85 -5.80 -10.23
CA PRO A 130 -8.46 -5.60 -10.57
C PRO A 130 -8.22 -4.29 -11.33
N ASP A 131 -9.25 -3.67 -11.91
CA ASP A 131 -9.16 -2.35 -12.55
C ASP A 131 -8.80 -1.25 -11.54
N VAL A 132 -9.00 -1.46 -10.23
CA VAL A 132 -8.45 -0.58 -9.19
C VAL A 132 -6.95 -0.83 -9.06
N VAL A 133 -6.16 0.12 -9.58
CA VAL A 133 -4.70 -0.04 -9.73
C VAL A 133 -3.90 0.51 -8.57
N GLY A 134 -4.45 1.46 -7.81
CA GLY A 134 -3.76 2.05 -6.69
C GLY A 134 -4.44 3.26 -6.10
N ILE A 135 -3.81 3.80 -5.06
CA ILE A 135 -4.25 4.98 -4.33
C ILE A 135 -3.10 5.96 -4.16
N VAL A 136 -3.44 7.24 -4.06
CA VAL A 136 -2.48 8.33 -3.91
C VAL A 136 -2.93 9.26 -2.79
N LEU A 137 -2.05 9.54 -1.85
CA LEU A 137 -2.14 10.66 -0.92
C LEU A 137 -1.25 11.78 -1.42
N SER A 138 -1.80 12.98 -1.52
CA SER A 138 -1.17 14.16 -2.06
C SER A 138 -1.30 15.31 -1.07
N ILE A 139 -0.20 15.64 -0.39
CA ILE A 139 -0.14 16.79 0.52
C ILE A 139 0.02 18.05 -0.32
N ARG A 140 -0.88 19.03 -0.25
CA ARG A 140 -0.74 20.29 -1.04
C ARG A 140 -0.69 21.52 -0.14
N GLN A 141 -0.76 22.71 -0.72
CA GLN A 141 -0.76 23.95 0.07
C GLN A 141 -2.14 24.29 0.62
N LYS A 142 -3.20 24.08 -0.18
CA LYS A 142 -4.58 24.50 0.15
C LYS A 142 -5.40 23.41 0.82
N GLU A 143 -5.37 22.21 0.27
CA GLU A 143 -6.15 21.04 0.70
C GLU A 143 -5.32 19.80 0.44
N ASP A 144 -5.46 18.77 1.27
CA ASP A 144 -4.88 17.46 1.00
C ASP A 144 -5.82 16.66 0.10
N VAL A 145 -5.25 15.81 -0.75
CA VAL A 145 -5.99 15.10 -1.77
C VAL A 145 -5.73 13.62 -1.64
N ILE A 146 -6.78 12.84 -1.46
CA ILE A 146 -6.75 11.38 -1.51
C ILE A 146 -7.39 10.97 -2.84
N SER A 147 -6.74 10.09 -3.60
CA SER A 147 -7.23 9.62 -4.89
C SER A 147 -7.21 8.09 -4.98
N VAL A 148 -8.25 7.49 -5.54
CA VAL A 148 -8.29 6.07 -5.91
C VAL A 148 -8.32 5.97 -7.42
N TRP A 149 -7.36 5.24 -8.00
CA TRP A 149 -7.14 5.16 -9.43
C TRP A 149 -7.67 3.86 -10.01
N ASN A 150 -8.23 3.96 -11.22
CA ASN A 150 -8.64 2.81 -12.00
C ASN A 150 -8.14 2.90 -13.45
N ALA A 151 -7.81 1.75 -14.06
CA ALA A 151 -7.12 1.71 -15.36
C ALA A 151 -8.05 2.02 -16.55
N ASP A 152 -9.33 1.68 -16.46
CA ASP A 152 -10.32 1.94 -17.52
C ASP A 152 -11.52 2.75 -17.03
N CYS A 153 -11.58 4.01 -17.44
CA CYS A 153 -12.71 4.88 -17.16
C CYS A 153 -14.01 4.37 -17.80
N CYS A 154 -13.97 3.55 -18.86
CA CYS A 154 -15.17 2.99 -19.48
C CYS A 154 -15.81 1.85 -18.68
N ASN A 155 -15.22 1.43 -17.55
CA ASN A 155 -15.87 0.51 -16.64
C ASN A 155 -17.00 1.22 -15.85
N PHE A 156 -18.18 1.33 -16.48
CA PHE A 156 -19.32 2.08 -15.95
C PHE A 156 -19.91 1.48 -14.67
N SER A 157 -19.74 0.17 -14.46
CA SER A 157 -20.19 -0.52 -13.24
C SER A 157 -19.23 -0.30 -12.07
N LEU A 158 -17.94 -0.07 -12.35
CA LEU A 158 -16.93 0.13 -11.31
C LEU A 158 -17.11 1.45 -10.59
N ARG A 159 -17.37 2.55 -11.30
CA ARG A 159 -17.45 3.89 -10.71
C ARG A 159 -18.46 4.01 -9.55
N PRO A 160 -19.75 3.63 -9.73
CA PRO A 160 -20.72 3.69 -8.63
C PRO A 160 -20.33 2.77 -7.47
N ARG A 161 -19.85 1.55 -7.76
CA ARG A 161 -19.38 0.60 -6.74
C ARG A 161 -18.21 1.15 -5.92
N LEU A 162 -17.20 1.76 -6.56
CA LEU A 162 -16.09 2.42 -5.87
C LEU A 162 -16.59 3.50 -4.93
N ASN A 163 -17.55 4.30 -5.36
CA ASN A 163 -18.12 5.35 -4.53
C ASN A 163 -18.85 4.76 -3.31
N GLU A 164 -19.59 3.67 -3.47
CA GLU A 164 -20.25 2.97 -2.35
C GLU A 164 -19.24 2.38 -1.36
N VAL A 165 -18.20 1.70 -1.85
CA VAL A 165 -17.11 1.17 -1.02
C VAL A 165 -16.42 2.32 -0.27
N LEU A 166 -16.08 3.42 -0.93
CA LEU A 166 -15.46 4.58 -0.29
C LEU A 166 -16.34 5.21 0.80
N LYS A 167 -17.65 5.26 0.59
CA LYS A 167 -18.60 5.71 1.62
C LYS A 167 -18.65 4.76 2.81
N SER A 168 -18.57 3.46 2.56
CA SER A 168 -18.51 2.46 3.63
C SER A 168 -17.21 2.53 4.41
N VAL A 169 -16.08 2.71 3.73
CA VAL A 169 -14.74 2.77 4.33
C VAL A 169 -14.59 3.99 5.23
N TRP A 170 -14.96 5.18 4.75
CA TRP A 170 -14.79 6.44 5.51
C TRP A 170 -15.97 6.79 6.42
N GLY A 171 -17.08 6.08 6.30
CA GLY A 171 -18.33 6.37 7.00
C GLY A 171 -19.04 7.64 6.51
N ALA A 172 -20.31 7.78 6.90
CA ALA A 172 -21.21 8.83 6.41
C ALA A 172 -20.72 10.26 6.69
N GLU A 173 -20.02 10.46 7.81
CA GLU A 173 -19.55 11.79 8.24
C GLU A 173 -18.33 12.27 7.44
N ASN A 174 -17.46 11.34 7.04
CA ASN A 174 -16.24 11.71 6.32
C ASN A 174 -16.33 11.46 4.82
N CYS A 175 -17.31 10.73 4.29
CA CYS A 175 -17.36 10.38 2.86
C CYS A 175 -17.81 11.50 1.92
N GLY A 176 -18.12 12.70 2.42
CA GLY A 176 -18.59 13.82 1.60
C GLY A 176 -17.55 14.29 0.56
N GLY A 177 -18.04 14.80 -0.58
CA GLY A 177 -17.21 15.52 -1.56
C GLY A 177 -16.28 14.65 -2.43
N ILE A 178 -16.62 13.38 -2.65
CA ILE A 178 -15.90 12.51 -3.59
C ILE A 178 -16.30 12.87 -5.03
N GLU A 179 -15.33 13.24 -5.85
CA GLU A 179 -15.51 13.60 -7.26
C GLU A 179 -14.79 12.58 -8.16
N TYR A 180 -15.42 12.14 -9.25
CA TYR A 180 -14.74 11.30 -10.24
C TYR A 180 -14.22 12.13 -11.42
N LYS A 181 -12.97 11.90 -11.82
CA LYS A 181 -12.37 12.51 -13.02
C LYS A 181 -11.59 11.48 -13.83
N THR A 182 -11.68 11.58 -15.15
CA THR A 182 -10.72 10.87 -16.01
C THR A 182 -9.34 11.49 -15.88
N HIS A 183 -8.28 10.72 -16.15
CA HIS A 183 -6.92 11.27 -16.11
C HIS A 183 -6.75 12.45 -17.09
N ASN A 184 -7.32 12.32 -18.30
CA ASN A 184 -7.32 13.40 -19.29
C ASN A 184 -8.04 14.67 -18.82
N ALA A 185 -9.16 14.54 -18.10
CA ALA A 185 -9.86 15.70 -17.55
C ALA A 185 -9.06 16.38 -16.42
N SER A 186 -8.49 15.58 -15.53
CA SER A 186 -7.63 16.05 -14.42
C SER A 186 -6.35 16.78 -14.90
N MET A 187 -5.84 16.40 -16.07
CA MET A 187 -4.71 17.09 -16.70
C MET A 187 -5.10 18.47 -17.25
N LYS A 188 -6.28 18.57 -17.88
CA LYS A 188 -6.78 19.83 -18.46
C LYS A 188 -7.11 20.88 -17.40
N ASP A 189 -7.69 20.47 -16.28
CA ASP A 189 -8.08 21.38 -15.20
C ASP A 189 -6.97 21.66 -14.18
N ARG A 190 -5.85 20.92 -14.26
CA ARG A 190 -4.68 21.01 -13.35
C ARG A 190 -5.05 20.81 -11.87
N SER A 191 -6.08 20.02 -11.58
CA SER A 191 -6.62 19.81 -10.23
C SER A 191 -5.95 18.68 -9.44
N THR A 192 -5.27 17.74 -10.12
CA THR A 192 -4.74 16.51 -9.48
C THR A 192 -3.24 16.31 -9.66
N TYR A 193 -2.68 16.62 -10.85
CA TYR A 193 -1.32 16.21 -11.24
C TYR A 193 -0.30 17.35 -11.34
N ARG A 194 -0.50 18.44 -10.59
CA ARG A 194 0.50 19.52 -10.54
C ARG A 194 1.69 19.09 -9.68
N THR A 195 2.74 18.59 -10.33
CA THR A 195 4.10 18.57 -9.76
C THR A 195 4.69 19.98 -9.94
N ARG A 196 4.32 20.92 -9.07
CA ARG A 196 5.15 22.12 -8.88
C ARG A 196 6.21 21.74 -7.86
N GLY A 197 7.47 22.00 -8.20
CA GLY A 197 8.60 21.55 -7.40
C GLY A 197 8.58 22.08 -5.97
N ASN A 198 8.24 21.21 -5.03
CA ASN A 198 8.90 20.94 -3.76
C ASN A 198 8.31 19.60 -3.24
N SER A 199 9.14 18.59 -2.94
CA SER A 199 9.71 18.22 -1.64
C SER A 199 8.85 17.26 -0.79
N VAL A 200 9.14 15.96 -0.84
CA VAL A 200 9.23 15.16 0.39
C VAL A 200 10.61 15.41 1.00
N ASP A 201 10.72 15.42 2.33
CA ASP A 201 11.98 15.42 3.03
C ASP A 201 12.65 14.05 2.85
N VAL A 202 13.87 14.06 2.33
CA VAL A 202 14.59 12.86 1.89
C VAL A 202 14.79 11.89 3.05
N VAL A 203 14.85 12.41 4.28
CA VAL A 203 14.98 11.65 5.53
C VAL A 203 13.83 10.68 5.77
N ALA A 204 12.60 11.02 5.37
CA ALA A 204 11.45 10.13 5.49
C ALA A 204 11.56 8.96 4.51
N ALA A 205 11.86 9.25 3.23
CA ALA A 205 12.07 8.23 2.22
C ALA A 205 13.31 7.37 2.52
N GLU A 206 14.42 7.95 2.99
CA GLU A 206 15.66 7.25 3.34
C GLU A 206 15.48 6.32 4.55
N LYS A 207 14.74 6.73 5.59
CA LYS A 207 14.41 5.82 6.70
C LYS A 207 13.55 4.64 6.24
N VAL A 208 12.65 4.89 5.30
CA VAL A 208 11.78 3.87 4.72
C VAL A 208 12.57 2.94 3.78
N ILE A 209 13.46 3.48 2.95
CA ILE A 209 14.39 2.72 2.08
C ILE A 209 15.33 1.88 2.95
N ALA A 210 15.96 2.45 3.98
CA ALA A 210 16.88 1.73 4.86
C ALA A 210 16.19 0.59 5.65
N ALA A 211 14.94 0.80 6.11
CA ALA A 211 14.16 -0.25 6.77
C ALA A 211 13.74 -1.36 5.79
N ALA A 212 13.52 -1.04 4.52
CA ALA A 212 13.18 -2.00 3.48
C ALA A 212 14.40 -2.82 3.02
N GLU A 213 15.56 -2.17 2.87
CA GLU A 213 16.82 -2.81 2.51
C GLU A 213 17.25 -3.83 3.57
N ASN A 214 17.12 -3.51 4.87
CA ASN A 214 17.41 -4.44 5.96
C ASN A 214 16.51 -5.70 5.95
N ASN A 215 15.25 -5.58 5.53
CA ASN A 215 14.34 -6.73 5.40
C ASN A 215 14.68 -7.64 4.21
N ALA A 216 15.23 -7.08 3.13
CA ALA A 216 15.67 -7.86 1.97
C ALA A 216 16.94 -8.68 2.28
N THR A 217 17.88 -8.12 3.06
CA THR A 217 19.08 -8.82 3.52
C THR A 217 18.76 -9.91 4.56
N GLU A 218 17.79 -9.71 5.44
CA GLU A 218 17.38 -10.74 6.41
C GLU A 218 16.66 -11.93 5.76
N LYS A 219 15.80 -11.71 4.75
CA LYS A 219 15.16 -12.79 3.98
C LYS A 219 16.18 -13.59 3.14
N ASN A 220 17.17 -12.92 2.54
CA ASN A 220 18.21 -13.60 1.77
C ASN A 220 19.19 -14.37 2.67
N GLY A 221 19.61 -13.80 3.81
CA GLY A 221 20.51 -14.48 4.75
C GLY A 221 19.86 -15.68 5.47
N SER A 222 18.54 -15.69 5.63
CA SER A 222 17.82 -16.85 6.17
C SER A 222 17.57 -17.96 5.13
N ALA A 223 17.48 -17.61 3.84
CA ALA A 223 17.41 -18.57 2.75
C ALA A 223 18.77 -19.27 2.53
N GLU A 224 19.87 -18.51 2.52
CA GLU A 224 21.24 -19.02 2.37
C GLU A 224 21.63 -20.00 3.49
N LYS A 225 21.30 -19.66 4.75
CA LYS A 225 21.52 -20.56 5.90
C LYS A 225 20.69 -21.85 5.86
N THR A 226 19.58 -21.86 5.13
CA THR A 226 18.73 -23.05 5.01
C THR A 226 19.23 -23.98 3.90
N GLU A 227 19.88 -23.43 2.87
CA GLU A 227 20.55 -24.22 1.83
C GLU A 227 21.88 -24.81 2.31
N GLU A 228 22.71 -24.04 3.03
CA GLU A 228 24.01 -24.50 3.55
C GLU A 228 23.84 -25.68 4.54
N LYS A 229 22.78 -25.63 5.37
CA LYS A 229 22.45 -26.71 6.31
C LYS A 229 21.91 -27.97 5.63
N LYS A 230 21.36 -27.86 4.41
CA LYS A 230 20.89 -29.00 3.60
C LYS A 230 22.01 -29.66 2.80
N GLU A 231 23.07 -28.93 2.49
CA GLU A 231 24.28 -29.51 1.87
C GLU A 231 25.18 -30.21 2.89
N GLU A 232 25.34 -29.67 4.11
CA GLU A 232 26.10 -30.36 5.18
C GLU A 232 25.47 -31.69 5.64
N GLU A 233 24.14 -31.83 5.57
CA GLU A 233 23.44 -33.08 5.93
C GLU A 233 23.57 -34.18 4.86
N LYS A 234 24.04 -33.85 3.64
CA LYS A 234 24.27 -34.81 2.55
C LYS A 234 25.68 -35.39 2.51
N GLU A 235 26.63 -34.84 3.26
CA GLU A 235 28.05 -35.25 3.22
C GLU A 235 28.51 -36.15 4.38
N GLN A 236 27.61 -36.59 5.28
CA GLN A 236 28.01 -37.55 6.32
C GLN A 236 28.19 -38.98 5.75
N PRO A 237 29.37 -39.61 5.90
CA PRO A 237 29.62 -40.94 5.39
C PRO A 237 28.97 -42.01 6.28
N THR A 238 28.21 -42.92 5.68
CA THR A 238 27.69 -44.14 6.32
C THR A 238 28.83 -45.08 6.68
N ALA A 239 29.34 -44.97 7.91
CA ALA A 239 30.34 -45.88 8.45
C ALA A 239 29.70 -47.04 9.21
N GLY A 240 29.76 -48.23 8.61
CA GLY A 240 30.19 -49.44 9.31
C GLY A 240 29.13 -50.31 9.98
N GLU A 241 28.51 -51.21 9.22
CA GLU A 241 28.02 -52.49 9.74
C GLU A 241 29.10 -53.56 9.53
N LYS A 242 29.83 -53.92 10.59
CA LYS A 242 30.66 -55.13 10.63
C LYS A 242 29.89 -56.21 11.40
N SER A 243 29.49 -57.26 10.70
CA SER A 243 29.10 -58.55 11.24
C SER A 243 29.96 -59.62 10.54
N GLY A 244 30.57 -60.51 11.31
CA GLY A 244 31.27 -61.71 10.82
C GLY A 244 32.78 -61.69 11.05
#